data_AF-A0A7J2YAT0-F1
#
_entry.id   AF-A0A7J2YAT0-F1
#
_cell.length_a   1.000
_cell.length_b   1.000
_cell.length_c   1.000
_cell.angle_alpha   90.00
_cell.angle_beta   90.00
_cell.angle_gamma   90.00
#
_symmetry.space_group_name_H-M   'P 1'
#
loop_
_entity.id
_entity.type
_entity.pdbx_description
1 polymer ?
#
loop_
_entity_poly.entity_id
_entity_poly.type
_entity_poly.pdbx_seq_one_letter_code
_entity_poly.pdbx_strand_id
1 'polypeptide(L)'
;MASKSKEAHYRRLNGKYLKDAEELLQKGDYAQASEKLWRACAEVIKAVAAKRGKELGTHSLGEFVTKLHNEHPDWNLLIPSTMQTACM
;
A
#
# COMPACT_ATOMS: atom_id res chain seq x y z
N MET A 1 -2.40 -23.80 4.32
CA MET A 1 -1.05 -23.28 4.61
C MET A 1 -0.46 -22.41 3.47
N ALA A 2 -1.26 -21.86 2.56
CA ALA A 2 -0.75 -21.07 1.42
C ALA A 2 -0.58 -19.56 1.72
N SER A 3 -1.19 -19.05 2.81
CA SER A 3 -1.22 -17.61 3.10
C SER A 3 0.13 -17.06 3.63
N LYS A 4 0.81 -17.81 4.53
CA LYS A 4 2.11 -17.40 5.11
C LYS A 4 3.20 -17.10 4.07
N SER A 5 3.28 -17.87 2.99
CA SER A 5 4.33 -17.68 1.97
C SER A 5 4.13 -16.43 1.11
N LYS A 6 2.87 -16.06 0.81
CA LYS A 6 2.54 -14.83 0.08
C LYS A 6 2.74 -13.59 0.98
N GLU A 7 2.31 -13.64 2.24
CA GLU A 7 2.52 -12.55 3.21
C GLU A 7 4.00 -12.21 3.41
N ALA A 8 4.86 -13.23 3.57
CA ALA A 8 6.31 -13.03 3.71
C ALA A 8 6.93 -12.43 2.43
N HIS A 9 6.44 -12.82 1.26
CA HIS A 9 6.89 -12.28 -0.02
C HIS A 9 6.56 -10.78 -0.15
N TYR A 10 5.31 -10.40 0.11
CA TYR A 10 4.89 -9.00 0.08
C TYR A 10 5.63 -8.15 1.12
N ARG A 11 5.87 -8.68 2.33
CA ARG A 11 6.63 -7.97 3.37
C ARG A 11 8.08 -7.72 2.97
N ARG A 12 8.72 -8.68 2.30
CA ARG A 12 10.08 -8.54 1.77
C ARG A 12 10.14 -7.49 0.65
N LEU A 13 9.16 -7.49 -0.25
CA LEU A 13 9.07 -6.49 -1.31
C LEU A 13 8.82 -5.09 -0.76
N ASN A 14 7.91 -4.95 0.20
CA ASN A 14 7.66 -3.69 0.90
C ASN A 14 8.93 -3.11 1.54
N GLY A 15 9.71 -3.93 2.24
CA GLY A 15 10.99 -3.47 2.82
C GLY A 15 12.00 -2.98 1.79
N LYS A 16 12.04 -3.60 0.60
CA LYS A 16 12.89 -3.14 -0.51
C LYS A 16 12.44 -1.78 -1.05
N TYR A 17 11.13 -1.60 -1.26
CA TYR A 17 10.58 -0.34 -1.76
C TYR A 17 10.71 0.81 -0.76
N LEU A 18 10.57 0.53 0.54
CA LEU A 18 10.80 1.54 1.59
C LEU A 18 12.24 2.03 1.60
N LYS A 19 13.21 1.11 1.52
CA LYS A 19 14.63 1.47 1.45
C LYS A 19 14.94 2.31 0.21
N ASP A 20 14.43 1.90 -0.95
CA ASP A 20 14.59 2.62 -2.21
C ASP A 20 13.95 4.03 -2.16
N ALA A 21 12.77 4.15 -1.52
CA ALA A 21 12.13 5.44 -1.29
C ALA A 21 12.93 6.34 -0.35
N GLU A 22 13.51 5.81 0.73
CA GLU A 22 14.38 6.57 1.64
C GLU A 22 15.62 7.11 0.92
N GLU A 23 16.25 6.30 0.07
CA GLU A 23 17.39 6.74 -0.74
C GLU A 23 17.00 7.83 -1.75
N LEU A 24 15.80 7.77 -2.32
CA LEU A 24 15.27 8.80 -3.23
C LEU A 24 14.90 10.10 -2.49
N LEU A 25 14.34 10.00 -1.27
CA LEU A 25 14.08 11.15 -0.41
C LEU A 25 15.38 11.88 -0.05
N GLN A 26 16.44 11.16 0.30
CA GLN A 26 17.75 11.74 0.59
C GLN A 26 18.38 12.41 -0.64
N LYS A 27 18.08 11.92 -1.85
CA LYS A 27 18.52 12.51 -3.12
C LYS A 27 17.66 13.71 -3.56
N GLY A 28 16.54 13.98 -2.88
CA GLY A 28 15.61 15.06 -3.23
C GLY A 28 14.68 14.74 -4.42
N ASP A 29 14.61 13.48 -4.86
CA ASP A 29 13.72 13.06 -5.94
C ASP A 29 12.36 12.61 -5.35
N TYR A 30 11.59 13.61 -4.92
CA TYR A 30 10.31 13.39 -4.23
C TYR A 30 9.25 12.71 -5.11
N ALA A 31 9.30 12.93 -6.42
CA ALA A 31 8.36 12.33 -7.37
C ALA A 31 8.55 10.80 -7.44
N GLN A 32 9.79 10.34 -7.65
CA GLN A 32 10.06 8.90 -7.63
C GLN A 32 9.90 8.30 -6.23
N ALA A 33 10.29 9.02 -5.17
CA ALA A 33 10.08 8.55 -3.80
C ALA A 33 8.60 8.27 -3.52
N SER A 34 7.72 9.19 -3.92
CA SER A 34 6.26 9.02 -3.79
C SER A 34 5.74 7.79 -4.55
N GLU A 35 6.21 7.56 -5.77
CA GLU A 35 5.83 6.37 -6.54
C GLU A 35 6.28 5.07 -5.84
N LYS A 36 7.50 5.04 -5.28
CA LYS A 36 8.01 3.87 -4.55
C LYS A 36 7.25 3.63 -3.25
N LEU A 37 6.91 4.69 -2.51
CA LEU A 37 6.06 4.60 -1.33
C LEU A 37 4.66 4.09 -1.68
N TRP A 38 4.05 4.58 -2.76
CA TRP A 38 2.76 4.09 -3.22
C TRP A 38 2.79 2.59 -3.56
N ARG A 39 3.83 2.13 -4.29
CA ARG A 39 4.04 0.70 -4.56
C ARG A 39 4.22 -0.12 -3.28
N ALA A 40 4.96 0.41 -2.31
CA ALA A 40 5.16 -0.24 -1.02
C ALA A 40 3.82 -0.42 -0.27
N CYS A 41 2.98 0.62 -0.25
CA CYS A 41 1.64 0.58 0.35
C CYS A 41 0.73 -0.44 -0.36
N ALA A 42 0.72 -0.43 -1.69
CA ALA A 42 -0.08 -1.35 -2.49
C ALA A 42 0.24 -2.82 -2.19
N GLU A 43 1.52 -3.17 -2.02
CA GLU A 43 1.94 -4.53 -1.69
C GLU A 43 1.49 -4.97 -0.29
N VAL A 44 1.49 -4.07 0.70
CA VAL A 44 0.97 -4.36 2.05
C VAL A 44 -0.53 -4.61 2.02
N ILE A 45 -1.28 -3.82 1.26
CA ILE A 45 -2.73 -3.99 1.09
C ILE A 45 -3.04 -5.34 0.44
N LYS A 46 -2.28 -5.72 -0.59
CA LYS A 46 -2.37 -7.07 -1.19
C LYS A 46 -2.02 -8.18 -0.21
N ALA A 47 -1.05 -7.97 0.68
CA ALA A 47 -0.72 -8.94 1.73
C ALA A 47 -1.90 -9.15 2.69
N VAL A 48 -2.55 -8.06 3.12
CA VAL A 48 -3.75 -8.11 3.98
C VAL A 48 -4.91 -8.81 3.25
N ALA A 49 -5.10 -8.52 1.97
CA ALA A 49 -6.12 -9.18 1.15
C ALA A 49 -5.85 -10.69 1.00
N ALA A 50 -4.61 -11.07 0.71
CA ALA A 50 -4.18 -12.46 0.61
C ALA A 50 -4.34 -13.20 1.94
N LYS A 51 -4.12 -12.53 3.08
CA LYS A 51 -4.42 -13.06 4.42
C LYS A 51 -5.90 -13.34 4.62
N ARG A 52 -6.77 -12.53 4.00
CA ARG A 52 -8.23 -12.69 3.99
C ARG A 52 -8.73 -13.59 2.85
N GLY A 53 -7.83 -14.26 2.12
CA GLY A 53 -8.18 -15.17 1.02
C GLY A 53 -8.70 -14.48 -0.24
N LYS A 54 -8.47 -13.18 -0.41
CA LYS A 54 -8.84 -12.41 -1.61
C LYS A 54 -7.61 -12.08 -2.43
N GLU A 55 -7.70 -12.26 -3.75
CA GLU A 55 -6.69 -11.79 -4.70
C GLU A 55 -7.14 -10.47 -5.30
N LEU A 56 -6.33 -9.42 -5.12
CA LEU A 56 -6.63 -8.08 -5.62
C LEU A 56 -5.72 -7.73 -6.79
N GLY A 57 -6.32 -7.27 -7.88
CA GLY A 57 -5.61 -6.56 -8.94
C GLY A 57 -5.39 -5.09 -8.59
N THR A 58 -4.53 -4.41 -9.37
CA THR A 58 -4.23 -2.98 -9.19
C THR A 58 -5.47 -2.09 -9.25
N HIS A 59 -6.45 -2.44 -10.10
CA HIS A 59 -7.70 -1.69 -10.23
C HIS A 59 -8.69 -1.91 -9.07
N SER A 60 -8.55 -3.00 -8.31
CA SER A 60 -9.46 -3.35 -7.19
C SER A 60 -8.94 -2.88 -5.83
N LEU A 61 -7.78 -2.21 -5.81
CA LEU A 61 -7.07 -1.88 -4.58
C LEU A 61 -7.78 -0.75 -3.82
N GLY A 62 -8.28 0.26 -4.54
CA GLY A 62 -9.05 1.37 -3.95
C GLY A 62 -10.33 0.91 -3.27
N GLU A 63 -11.13 0.07 -3.94
CA GLU A 63 -12.36 -0.47 -3.35
C GLU A 63 -12.09 -1.31 -2.09
N PHE A 64 -10.99 -2.06 -2.09
CA PHE A 64 -10.62 -2.85 -0.92
C PHE A 64 -10.18 -1.98 0.26
N VAL A 65 -9.46 -0.88 0.02
CA VAL A 65 -9.10 0.08 1.07
C VAL A 65 -10.35 0.75 1.63
N THR A 66 -11.28 1.16 0.76
CA THR A 66 -12.58 1.70 1.20
C THR A 66 -13.35 0.69 2.04
N LYS A 67 -13.35 -0.58 1.64
CA LYS A 67 -13.98 -1.64 2.42
C LYS A 67 -13.31 -1.80 3.80
N LEU A 68 -11.98 -1.84 3.84
CA LEU A 68 -11.22 -1.91 5.09
C LEU A 68 -11.48 -0.71 6.02
N HIS A 69 -11.60 0.49 5.46
CA HIS A 69 -11.90 1.68 6.23
C HIS A 69 -13.32 1.64 6.83
N ASN A 70 -14.30 1.11 6.10
CA ASN A 70 -15.65 0.90 6.65
C ASN A 70 -15.67 -0.19 7.73
N GLU A 71 -14.84 -1.23 7.61
CA GLU A 71 -14.69 -2.28 8.63
C GLU A 71 -13.94 -1.78 9.88
N HIS A 72 -12.99 -0.85 9.70
CA HIS A 72 -12.13 -0.29 10.74
C HIS A 72 -11.99 1.23 10.58
N PRO A 73 -13.02 2.01 10.95
CA PRO A 73 -13.01 3.47 10.78
C PRO A 73 -11.90 4.15 11.58
N ASP A 74 -11.54 3.58 12.74
CA ASP A 74 -10.46 4.08 13.61
C ASP A 74 -9.06 4.09 12.96
N TRP A 75 -8.86 3.33 11.87
CA TRP A 75 -7.56 3.24 11.21
C TRP A 75 -7.27 4.39 10.25
N ASN A 76 -8.26 5.25 9.98
CA ASN A 76 -8.12 6.46 9.15
C ASN A 76 -7.34 6.22 7.83
N LEU A 77 -7.63 5.09 7.18
CA LEU A 77 -6.92 4.63 5.97
C LEU A 77 -7.20 5.49 4.73
N LEU A 78 -8.30 6.24 4.75
CA LEU A 78 -8.62 7.21 3.71
C LEU A 78 -8.27 8.59 4.23
N ILE A 79 -7.42 9.31 3.49
CA ILE A 79 -7.35 10.76 3.66
C ILE A 79 -8.72 11.34 3.32
N PRO A 80 -9.24 12.30 4.11
CA PRO A 80 -10.50 12.95 3.79
C PRO A 80 -10.41 13.51 2.36
N SER A 81 -11.50 13.42 1.61
CA SER A 81 -11.60 13.84 0.21
C SER A 81 -11.13 15.27 -0.06
N THR A 82 -10.97 16.08 0.98
CA THR A 82 -10.36 17.42 0.95
C THR A 82 -8.86 17.42 0.62
N MET A 83 -8.13 16.32 0.82
CA MET A 83 -6.70 16.20 0.49
C MET A 83 -6.43 15.44 -0.82
N GLN A 84 -7.45 14.79 -1.40
CA GLN A 84 -7.27 13.95 -2.60
C GLN A 84 -7.00 14.77 -3.87
N THR A 85 -7.37 16.05 -3.88
CA THR A 85 -7.08 16.99 -4.98
C THR A 85 -5.60 17.41 -5.06
N ALA A 86 -4.78 17.11 -4.05
CA ALA A 86 -3.37 17.49 -4.02
C ALA A 86 -2.40 16.43 -4.59
N CYS A 87 -2.87 15.22 -4.89
CA CYS A 87 -2.03 14.11 -5.38
C CYS A 87 -2.40 13.60 -6.79
N MET A 88 -3.33 14.24 -7.49
CA MET A 88 -3.54 14.06 -8.94
C MET A 88 -2.91 15.23 -9.69
#